data_AF-A0A0J6SWF7-F1
#
_entry.id   AF-A0A0J6SWF7-F1
#
_cell.length_a   1.000
_cell.length_b   1.000
_cell.length_c   1.000
_cell.angle_alpha   90.00
_cell.angle_beta   90.00
_cell.angle_gamma   90.00
#
_symmetry.space_group_name_H-M   'P 1'
#
loop_
_entity.id
_entity.type
_entity.pdbx_description
1 polymer ?
#
loop_
_entity_poly.entity_id
_entity_poly.type
_entity_poly.pdbx_seq_one_letter_code
_entity_poly.pdbx_strand_id
1 'polypeptide(L)' 'MTTHYVQCELSRHRLVQVTWLPERFARAGDYVKLKEEGGWQDGWRVAATYPGVRLSHEVLMERSQDYKRTRAASDI' A
#
# COMPACT_ATOMS: atom_id res chain seq x y z
N MET A 1 14.48 11.37 -10.59
CA MET A 1 13.29 11.79 -9.81
C MET A 1 13.03 10.74 -8.76
N THR A 2 13.29 11.06 -7.49
CA THR A 2 13.08 10.14 -6.36
C THR A 2 11.58 9.97 -6.14
N THR A 3 11.04 8.77 -6.36
CA THR A 3 9.62 8.49 -6.08
C THR A 3 9.49 8.23 -4.58
N HIS A 4 8.79 9.13 -3.90
CA HIS A 4 8.46 8.98 -2.49
C HIS A 4 7.18 8.19 -2.34
N TYR A 5 7.20 7.29 -1.37
CA TYR A 5 6.04 6.50 -0.99
C TYR A 5 5.62 6.92 0.40
N VAL A 6 4.31 6.96 0.60
CA VAL A 6 3.69 7.27 1.88
C VAL A 6 2.82 6.11 2.30
N GLN A 7 2.74 5.91 3.60
CA GLN A 7 1.87 4.91 4.17
C GLN A 7 0.42 5.40 4.07
N CYS A 8 -0.43 4.56 3.48
CA CYS A 8 -1.84 4.81 3.28
C CYS A 8 -2.64 3.67 3.88
N GLU A 9 -3.74 4.02 4.54
CA GLU A 9 -4.76 3.07 4.92
C GLU A 9 -5.78 2.97 3.80
N LEU A 10 -5.98 1.76 3.30
CA LEU A 10 -6.95 1.44 2.27
C LEU A 10 -8.09 0.65 2.90
N SER A 11 -9.30 1.07 2.57
CA SER A 11 -10.53 0.40 3.00
C SER A 11 -11.28 -0.10 1.78
N ARG A 12 -11.72 -1.34 1.83
CA ARG A 12 -12.59 -1.98 0.83
C ARG A 12 -13.64 -2.81 1.53
N HIS A 13 -14.90 -2.38 1.46
CA HIS A 13 -16.02 -3.00 2.18
C HIS A 13 -15.76 -3.10 3.70
N ARG A 14 -15.43 -4.30 4.20
CA ARG A 14 -15.09 -4.57 5.60
C ARG A 14 -13.60 -4.87 5.83
N LEU A 15 -12.79 -4.77 4.77
CA LEU A 15 -11.36 -4.99 4.81
C LEU A 15 -10.65 -3.65 4.94
N VAL A 16 -9.73 -3.56 5.90
CA VAL A 16 -8.80 -2.45 6.02
C VAL A 16 -7.41 -3.03 5.87
N GLN A 17 -6.57 -2.38 5.06
CA GLN A 17 -5.17 -2.74 4.93
C GLN A 17 -4.32 -1.49 4.89
N VAL A 18 -3.09 -1.60 5.34
CA VAL A 18 -2.11 -0.53 5.25
C VAL A 18 -1.12 -0.86 4.16
N THR A 19 -0.95 0.04 3.20
CA THR A 19 -0.02 -0.14 2.09
C THR A 19 0.75 1.15 1.81
N TRP A 20 1.82 1.02 1.05
CA TRP A 20 2.64 2.16 0.66
C TRP A 20 2.33 2.54 -0.77
N LEU A 21 1.72 3.71 -0.95
CA LEU A 21 1.41 4.23 -2.26
C LEU A 21 2.40 5.35 -2.62
N PRO A 22 2.77 5.47 -3.91
CA PRO A 22 3.42 6.67 -4.38
C PRO A 22 2.61 7.90 -3.99
N GLU A 23 3.27 8.98 -3.57
CA GLU A 23 2.62 10.22 -3.11
C GLU A 23 1.55 10.73 -4.08
N ARG A 24 1.76 10.55 -5.39
CA ARG A 24 0.80 10.91 -6.45
C ARG A 24 -0.55 10.18 -6.37
N PHE A 25 -0.61 8.98 -5.78
CA PHE A 25 -1.83 8.17 -5.60
C PHE A 25 -2.31 8.16 -4.14
N ALA A 26 -1.52 8.70 -3.23
CA ALA A 26 -1.84 8.78 -1.81
C ALA A 26 -2.72 9.98 -1.49
N ARG A 27 -3.96 9.95 -2.01
CA ARG A 27 -4.95 11.00 -1.77
C ARG A 27 -6.13 10.40 -1.05
N ALA A 28 -6.41 10.86 0.16
CA ALA A 28 -7.57 10.41 0.92
C ALA A 28 -8.86 10.64 0.11
N GLY A 29 -9.71 9.62 0.06
CA GLY A 29 -10.94 9.61 -0.74
C GLY A 29 -10.79 9.02 -2.14
N ASP A 30 -9.58 8.94 -2.71
CA ASP A 30 -9.36 8.34 -4.02
C ASP A 30 -9.50 6.82 -3.98
N TYR A 31 -9.81 6.24 -5.14
CA TYR A 31 -9.87 4.80 -5.34
C TYR A 31 -8.64 4.33 -6.12
N VAL A 32 -7.99 3.31 -5.59
CA VAL A 32 -6.79 2.71 -6.19
C VAL A 32 -7.02 1.23 -6.49
N LYS A 33 -6.27 0.74 -7.47
CA LYS A 33 -6.18 -0.69 -7.77
C LYS A 33 -4.90 -1.22 -7.14
N LEU A 34 -4.99 -2.34 -6.43
CA LEU A 34 -3.82 -3.04 -5.91
C LEU A 34 -3.55 -4.28 -6.73
N LYS A 35 -2.29 -4.52 -7.08
CA LYS A 35 -1.88 -5.75 -7.76
C LYS A 35 -1.54 -6.81 -6.73
N GLU A 36 -2.36 -7.85 -6.67
CA GLU A 36 -2.11 -9.07 -5.88
C GLU A 36 -1.74 -10.23 -6.83
N GLU A 37 -1.32 -11.36 -6.27
CA GLU A 37 -0.76 -12.52 -7.01
C GLU A 37 -1.65 -13.07 -8.13
N GLY A 38 -2.95 -12.78 -8.14
CA GLY A 38 -3.89 -13.21 -9.17
C GLY A 38 -4.45 -12.09 -10.06
N GLY A 39 -4.05 -10.82 -9.88
CA GLY A 39 -4.54 -9.72 -10.70
C GLY A 39 -4.66 -8.38 -9.98
N TRP A 40 -5.13 -7.38 -10.72
CA TRP A 40 -5.47 -6.07 -10.16
C TRP A 40 -6.84 -6.11 -9.48
N GLN A 41 -6.84 -5.86 -8.19
CA GLN A 41 -8.02 -5.75 -7.35
C GLN A 41 -8.46 -4.30 -7.29
N ASP A 42 -9.65 -4.00 -7.82
CA ASP A 42 -10.28 -2.68 -7.74
C ASP A 42 -11.06 -2.51 -6.41
N GLY A 43 -11.50 -1.29 -6.15
CA GLY A 43 -12.38 -0.96 -5.02
C GLY A 43 -11.67 -0.57 -3.72
N TRP A 44 -10.34 -0.38 -3.73
CA TRP A 44 -9.63 0.09 -2.54
C TRP A 44 -9.73 1.61 -2.44
N ARG A 45 -10.45 2.10 -1.44
CA ARG A 45 -10.54 3.53 -1.15
C ARG A 45 -9.43 3.92 -0.18
N VAL A 46 -8.72 5.00 -0.46
CA VAL A 46 -7.78 5.59 0.49
C VAL A 46 -8.56 6.22 1.64
N ALA A 47 -8.56 5.55 2.79
CA ALA A 47 -9.24 6.02 3.99
C ALA A 47 -8.41 7.11 4.69
N ALA A 48 -7.10 6.88 4.83
CA ALA A 48 -6.18 7.81 5.47
C ALA A 48 -4.80 7.78 4.80
N THR A 49 -4.08 8.89 4.88
CA THR A 49 -2.70 9.00 4.42
C THR A 49 -1.84 9.53 5.55
N TYR A 50 -0.65 8.95 5.72
CA TYR A 50 0.27 9.29 6.80
C TYR A 50 1.56 9.90 6.20
N PRO A 51 1.52 11.18 5.76
CA PRO A 51 2.63 11.82 5.06
C PRO A 51 3.86 12.10 5.94
N GLY A 52 3.76 11.88 7.27
CA GLY A 52 4.87 12.01 8.21
C GLY A 52 5.90 10.89 8.09
N VAL A 53 5.55 9.76 7.48
CA VAL A 53 6.48 8.66 7.21
C VAL A 53 6.65 8.54 5.70
N ARG A 54 7.71 9.16 5.17
CA ARG A 54 8.05 9.11 3.74
C ARG A 54 9.24 8.19 3.57
N LEU A 55 9.07 7.12 2.79
CA LEU A 55 10.16 6.23 2.44
C LEU A 55 10.58 6.46 0.99
N SER A 56 11.90 6.42 0.76
CA SER A 56 12.45 6.35 -0.58
C SER A 56 12.13 4.99 -1.20
N HIS A 57 12.12 4.92 -2.53
CA HIS A 57 11.85 3.68 -3.27
C HIS A 57 12.76 2.52 -2.84
N GLU A 58 14.03 2.79 -2.57
CA GLU A 58 15.02 1.78 -2.17
C GLU A 58 14.67 1.15 -0.82
N VAL A 59 14.41 1.98 0.19
CA VAL A 59 14.02 1.52 1.54
C VAL A 59 12.65 0.84 1.50
N LEU A 60 11.72 1.33 0.67
CA LEU A 60 10.44 0.68 0.51
C LEU A 60 10.59 -0.69 -0.14
N MET A 61 11.41 -0.84 -1.18
CA MET A 61 11.58 -2.13 -1.86
C MET A 61 12.20 -3.17 -0.94
N GLU A 62 13.16 -2.78 -0.11
CA GLU A 62 13.73 -3.62 0.94
C GLU A 62 12.64 -4.10 1.93
N ARG A 63 11.85 -3.17 2.50
CA ARG A 63 10.80 -3.50 3.49
C ARG A 63 9.53 -4.13 2.90
N SER A 64 9.25 -3.87 1.63
CA SER A 64 8.11 -4.45 0.90
C SER A 64 8.36 -5.93 0.60
N GLN A 65 9.62 -6.32 0.40
CA GLN A 65 9.99 -7.74 0.33
C GLN A 65 9.69 -8.45 1.66
N ASP A 66 9.92 -7.81 2.82
CA ASP A 66 9.53 -8.37 4.11
C ASP A 66 8.02 -8.57 4.25
N TYR A 67 7.21 -7.62 3.74
CA TYR A 67 5.75 -7.70 3.80
C TYR A 67 5.17 -8.77 2.86
N LYS A 68 5.77 -8.97 1.68
CA LYS A 68 5.42 -10.10 0.79
C LYS A 68 5.75 -11.43 1.43
N ARG A 69 6.82 -11.51 2.21
CA ARG A 69 7.23 -12.75 2.90
C ARG A 69 6.31 -13.11 4.05
N THR A 70 5.66 -12.14 4.70
CA THR A 70 4.79 -12.39 5.85
C THR A 70 3.43 -13.00 5.47
N ARG A 71 2.96 -12.82 4.22
CA ARG A 71 1.70 -13.44 3.77
C ARG A 71 1.84 -14.91 3.34
N ALA A 72 3.06 -15.40 3.19
CA ALA A 72 3.34 -16.83 2.97
C ALA A 72 3.41 -17.64 4.27
N ALA A 73 3.41 -16.98 5.45
CA ALA A 73 3.53 -17.61 6.76
C ALA A 73 2.28 -17.44 7.64
N SER A 74 1.17 -16.95 7.08
CA SER A 74 -0.11 -16.86 7.78
C SER A 74 -1.19 -17.59 6.97
N ASP A 75 -0.92 -18.86 6.71
CA ASP A 75 -1.94 -19.89 6.56
C ASP A 75 -1.75 -20.82 7.77
N ILE A 76 -2.82 -21.03 8.53
CA ILE A 76 -2.87 -21.81 9.78
C ILE A 76 -2.88 -23.31 9.50
#